data_AF-A0A4R1KVV5-F1
#
_entry.id   AF-A0A4R1KVV5-F1
#
_cell.length_a   1.000
_cell.length_b   1.000
_cell.length_c   1.000
_cell.angle_alpha   90.00
_cell.angle_beta   90.00
_cell.angle_gamma   90.00
#
_symmetry.space_group_name_H-M   'P 1'
#
loop_
_entity.id
_entity.type
_entity.pdbx_description
1 polymer ?
#
loop_
_entity_poly.entity_id
_entity_poly.type
_entity_poly.pdbx_seq_one_letter_code
_entity_poly.pdbx_strand_id
1 'polypeptide(L)'
;MKYIYLIIALIFFTCKEEKKTSPKTPVVAKDDAVEAAAEERPEIDMVDAIISQLNLNPDKSVYEYIIKEQSPLNADETLIILAEIENENSEYDDMAFTSHIIIADTSTKSVFNYFTQPSSANGWVSDAVMLTDITLNKAIYTLNATETAFGLTISHRNNSRPNPYSEKHLSLYLKKDRTLQKILDYYPIYERGGEVNVNACFAEYITMDKQLMVSDDKTNGFNDIIVKQTNSRTTYQEDENGDCNPVEALISVEDYYLKYDGKLYTETYQKATTIENDSINFQMKIRDLEFKSLPLKEATNFDSFIDPDDYKRVDAKTFKIDQIYPDYTEGDYGHNAIAAYRLNISETFYTLLITVKKGDSEMETLLINYRLDGSLIDYKVVSYDEIAEGWSKIESLIEAHLLTITRTTWYDEKVEETSYYVVNADGTISEKGE
;
A
#
# COMPACT_ATOMS: atom_id res chain seq x y z
N MET A 1 -22.13 -29.38 25.86
CA MET A 1 -23.08 -28.27 26.11
C MET A 1 -23.57 -27.81 24.74
N LYS A 2 -24.89 -27.66 24.58
CA LYS A 2 -25.57 -27.48 23.29
C LYS A 2 -25.65 -25.99 22.94
N TYR A 3 -25.25 -25.62 21.73
CA TYR A 3 -25.34 -24.28 21.18
C TYR A 3 -26.81 -23.81 21.09
N ILE A 4 -27.05 -22.60 21.60
CA ILE A 4 -28.33 -21.89 21.57
C ILE A 4 -28.36 -21.09 20.26
N TYR A 5 -29.26 -21.49 19.36
CA TYR A 5 -29.66 -20.70 18.20
C TYR A 5 -30.76 -19.72 18.59
N LEU A 6 -30.56 -18.43 18.31
CA LEU A 6 -31.58 -17.39 18.44
C LEU A 6 -32.47 -17.41 17.19
N ILE A 7 -33.65 -18.05 17.31
CA ILE A 7 -34.72 -18.02 16.31
C ILE A 7 -35.60 -16.80 16.58
N ILE A 8 -35.71 -15.89 15.61
CA ILE A 8 -36.73 -14.84 15.58
C ILE A 8 -37.98 -15.44 14.91
N ALA A 9 -38.98 -15.76 15.73
CA ALA A 9 -40.32 -16.15 15.28
C ALA A 9 -41.30 -15.00 15.52
N LEU A 10 -41.81 -14.40 14.44
CA LEU A 10 -42.97 -13.52 14.45
C LEU A 10 -44.22 -14.37 14.22
N ILE A 11 -44.96 -14.63 15.31
CA ILE A 11 -46.28 -15.27 15.27
C ILE A 11 -47.32 -14.18 15.50
N PHE A 12 -48.12 -13.90 14.48
CA PHE A 12 -49.49 -13.43 14.67
C PHE A 12 -50.43 -14.45 14.04
N PHE A 13 -51.17 -15.15 14.88
CA PHE A 13 -52.45 -15.74 14.51
C PHE A 13 -53.38 -15.75 15.72
N THR A 14 -54.55 -15.15 15.56
CA THR A 14 -55.76 -15.50 16.31
C THR A 14 -56.82 -15.96 15.31
N CYS A 15 -57.36 -17.15 15.57
CA CYS A 15 -58.34 -17.91 14.80
C CYS A 15 -59.72 -17.21 14.65
N LYS A 16 -60.47 -17.53 13.59
CA LYS A 16 -61.64 -18.44 13.65
C LYS A 16 -62.22 -18.79 12.27
N GLU A 17 -62.55 -20.07 12.09
CA GLU A 17 -63.21 -20.68 10.92
C GLU A 17 -64.73 -20.40 10.85
N GLU A 18 -65.29 -20.47 9.63
CA GLU A 18 -66.52 -21.19 9.17
C GLU A 18 -66.68 -20.87 7.67
N LYS A 19 -67.10 -21.69 6.69
CA LYS A 19 -67.74 -23.02 6.59
C LYS A 19 -67.56 -23.54 5.14
N LYS A 20 -67.52 -24.87 4.99
CA LYS A 20 -67.46 -25.65 3.73
C LYS A 20 -68.73 -25.53 2.88
N THR A 21 -68.59 -25.56 1.55
CA THR A 21 -69.43 -26.35 0.60
C THR A 21 -68.64 -26.67 -0.69
N SER A 22 -68.92 -27.82 -1.30
CA SER A 22 -68.25 -28.48 -2.44
C SER A 22 -69.36 -29.07 -3.35
N PRO A 23 -69.10 -29.70 -4.52
CA PRO A 23 -68.67 -29.17 -5.83
C PRO A 23 -69.65 -29.55 -6.98
N LYS A 24 -69.51 -28.98 -8.20
CA LYS A 24 -69.49 -29.67 -9.53
C LYS A 24 -69.77 -28.76 -10.75
N THR A 25 -68.93 -29.00 -11.76
CA THR A 25 -68.73 -28.56 -13.18
C THR A 25 -69.92 -28.83 -14.14
N PRO A 26 -69.86 -28.54 -15.48
CA PRO A 26 -68.88 -27.81 -16.33
C PRO A 26 -69.48 -26.86 -17.40
N VAL A 27 -68.62 -26.17 -18.22
CA VAL A 27 -68.59 -26.22 -19.72
C VAL A 27 -67.87 -25.00 -20.35
N VAL A 28 -66.71 -25.29 -20.98
CA VAL A 28 -66.14 -24.81 -22.29
C VAL A 28 -65.76 -23.31 -22.43
N ALA A 29 -64.62 -22.90 -23.01
CA ALA A 29 -63.35 -23.49 -23.44
C ALA A 29 -62.43 -22.33 -23.89
N LYS A 30 -61.10 -22.49 -23.81
CA LYS A 30 -60.17 -22.36 -24.95
C LYS A 30 -58.73 -22.67 -24.51
N ASP A 31 -58.02 -23.27 -25.45
CA ASP A 31 -56.60 -23.64 -25.42
C ASP A 31 -55.70 -22.52 -24.90
N ASP A 32 -54.72 -22.90 -24.09
CA ASP A 32 -53.37 -22.36 -24.20
C ASP A 32 -52.38 -23.46 -23.76
N ALA A 33 -51.37 -23.67 -24.57
CA ALA A 33 -50.31 -24.65 -24.36
C ALA A 33 -49.59 -24.37 -23.03
N VAL A 34 -49.45 -25.41 -22.19
CA VAL A 34 -48.57 -25.35 -21.04
C VAL A 34 -47.14 -25.51 -21.54
N GLU A 35 -46.48 -24.39 -21.77
CA GLU A 35 -45.03 -24.31 -21.78
C GLU A 35 -44.57 -24.60 -20.34
N ALA A 36 -43.98 -25.78 -20.13
CA ALA A 36 -43.37 -26.11 -18.85
C ALA A 36 -42.20 -25.16 -18.65
N ALA A 37 -42.39 -24.15 -17.81
CA ALA A 37 -41.31 -23.29 -17.34
C ALA A 37 -40.26 -24.19 -16.69
N ALA A 38 -39.11 -24.31 -17.34
CA ALA A 38 -37.93 -24.88 -16.72
C ALA A 38 -37.60 -24.02 -15.51
N GLU A 39 -37.80 -24.54 -14.29
CA GLU A 39 -37.19 -23.95 -13.11
C GLU A 39 -35.69 -23.90 -13.36
N GLU A 40 -35.15 -22.69 -13.55
CA GLU A 40 -33.70 -22.46 -13.59
C GLU A 40 -33.11 -23.05 -12.31
N ARG A 41 -32.31 -24.11 -12.46
CA ARG A 41 -31.56 -24.67 -11.33
C ARG A 41 -30.72 -23.53 -10.73
N PRO A 42 -30.72 -23.37 -9.39
CA PRO A 42 -29.85 -22.38 -8.76
C PRO A 42 -28.40 -22.65 -9.20
N GLU A 43 -27.73 -21.58 -9.60
CA GLU A 43 -26.32 -21.66 -9.96
C GLU A 43 -25.52 -22.17 -8.75
N ILE A 44 -24.77 -23.27 -8.94
CA ILE A 44 -23.93 -23.83 -7.87
C ILE A 44 -22.80 -22.83 -7.59
N ASP A 45 -22.65 -22.39 -6.34
CA ASP A 45 -21.53 -21.51 -5.96
C ASP A 45 -20.18 -22.20 -6.26
N MET A 46 -19.20 -21.42 -6.70
CA MET A 46 -17.90 -21.94 -7.09
C MET A 46 -17.20 -22.71 -5.95
N VAL A 47 -17.36 -22.26 -4.71
CA VAL A 47 -16.78 -22.90 -3.52
C VAL A 47 -17.42 -24.27 -3.30
N ASP A 48 -18.75 -24.36 -3.36
CA ASP A 48 -19.49 -25.63 -3.22
C ASP A 48 -19.10 -26.65 -4.32
N ALA A 49 -18.95 -26.16 -5.55
CA ALA A 49 -18.49 -26.98 -6.67
C ALA A 49 -17.09 -27.53 -6.45
N ILE A 50 -16.17 -26.73 -5.89
CA ILE A 50 -14.79 -27.13 -5.59
C ILE A 50 -14.74 -28.11 -4.41
N ILE A 51 -15.46 -27.82 -3.32
CA ILE A 51 -15.58 -28.72 -2.16
C ILE A 51 -16.03 -30.11 -2.62
N SER A 52 -17.04 -30.16 -3.50
CA SER A 52 -17.56 -31.40 -4.06
C SER A 52 -16.54 -32.13 -4.94
N GLN A 53 -15.86 -31.41 -5.85
CA GLN A 53 -14.85 -31.98 -6.75
C GLN A 53 -13.65 -32.57 -6.00
N LEU A 54 -13.22 -31.91 -4.92
CA LEU A 54 -12.07 -32.32 -4.11
C LEU A 54 -12.47 -33.25 -2.95
N ASN A 55 -13.77 -33.53 -2.78
CA ASN A 55 -14.31 -34.34 -1.69
C ASN A 55 -13.87 -33.83 -0.30
N LEU A 56 -13.86 -32.50 -0.13
CA LEU A 56 -13.55 -31.84 1.14
C LEU A 56 -14.75 -31.91 2.08
N ASN A 57 -14.49 -31.86 3.39
CA ASN A 57 -15.55 -31.87 4.39
C ASN A 57 -16.08 -30.44 4.64
N PRO A 58 -17.32 -30.12 4.23
CA PRO A 58 -17.89 -28.78 4.45
C PRO A 58 -18.09 -28.46 5.94
N ASP A 59 -18.31 -29.48 6.80
CA ASP A 59 -18.53 -29.28 8.24
C ASP A 59 -17.26 -28.84 8.98
N LYS A 60 -16.09 -29.04 8.36
CA LYS A 60 -14.79 -28.64 8.92
C LYS A 60 -14.25 -27.35 8.31
N SER A 61 -14.88 -26.80 7.28
CA SER A 61 -14.40 -25.60 6.61
C SER A 61 -14.85 -24.35 7.39
N VAL A 62 -13.92 -23.44 7.68
CA VAL A 62 -14.24 -22.18 8.36
C VAL A 62 -14.62 -21.13 7.31
N TYR A 63 -15.90 -20.77 7.25
CA TYR A 63 -16.43 -19.76 6.34
C TYR A 63 -15.78 -18.37 6.51
N GLU A 64 -15.28 -18.06 7.71
CA GLU A 64 -14.59 -16.79 8.00
C GLU A 64 -13.26 -16.65 7.23
N TYR A 65 -12.60 -17.75 6.87
CA TYR A 65 -11.31 -17.75 6.17
C TYR A 65 -11.42 -18.26 4.72
N ILE A 66 -12.59 -18.08 4.10
CA ILE A 66 -12.77 -18.38 2.67
C ILE A 66 -12.38 -17.17 1.85
N ILE A 67 -11.32 -17.32 1.05
CA ILE A 67 -10.95 -16.33 0.03
C ILE A 67 -11.42 -16.86 -1.32
N LYS A 68 -12.13 -16.03 -2.07
CA LYS A 68 -12.51 -16.28 -3.46
C LYS A 68 -12.23 -15.00 -4.25
N GLU A 69 -11.08 -14.98 -4.92
CA GLU A 69 -10.63 -13.82 -5.68
C GLU A 69 -10.14 -14.24 -7.07
N GLN A 70 -10.15 -13.31 -8.03
CA GLN A 70 -9.52 -13.55 -9.33
C GLN A 70 -8.02 -13.83 -9.12
N SER A 71 -7.49 -14.81 -9.83
CA SER A 71 -6.07 -15.17 -9.76
C SER A 71 -5.21 -14.00 -10.26
N PRO A 72 -4.15 -13.61 -9.54
CA PRO A 72 -3.23 -12.58 -10.03
C PRO A 72 -2.36 -13.09 -11.19
N LEU A 73 -2.41 -14.39 -11.50
CA LEU A 73 -1.64 -15.01 -12.57
C LEU A 73 -2.38 -15.06 -13.91
N ASN A 74 -3.71 -15.11 -13.88
CA ASN A 74 -4.54 -15.27 -15.07
C ASN A 74 -5.98 -14.82 -14.78
N ALA A 75 -6.55 -13.99 -15.65
CA ALA A 75 -7.89 -13.43 -15.49
C ALA A 75 -9.02 -14.46 -15.61
N ASP A 76 -8.78 -15.58 -16.31
CA ASP A 76 -9.75 -16.68 -16.46
C ASP A 76 -9.67 -17.72 -15.33
N GLU A 77 -8.82 -17.46 -14.34
CA GLU A 77 -8.62 -18.30 -13.18
C GLU A 77 -9.11 -17.60 -11.92
N THR A 78 -9.76 -18.36 -11.04
CA THR A 78 -10.10 -17.94 -9.68
C THR A 78 -9.19 -18.66 -8.70
N LEU A 79 -8.65 -17.93 -7.73
CA LEU A 79 -7.96 -18.46 -6.57
C LEU A 79 -8.97 -18.64 -5.44
N ILE A 80 -9.05 -19.85 -4.90
CA ILE A 80 -9.89 -20.19 -3.75
C ILE A 80 -9.00 -20.71 -2.64
N ILE A 81 -9.12 -20.10 -1.46
CA ILE A 81 -8.40 -20.49 -0.25
C ILE A 81 -9.40 -20.93 0.79
N LEU A 82 -9.21 -22.12 1.37
CA LEU A 82 -10.05 -22.67 2.43
C LEU A 82 -9.19 -23.09 3.62
N ALA A 83 -9.65 -22.77 4.83
CA ALA A 83 -9.09 -23.28 6.07
C ALA A 83 -9.98 -24.41 6.61
N GLU A 84 -9.44 -25.63 6.71
CA GLU A 84 -10.12 -26.79 7.31
C GLU A 84 -9.63 -27.00 8.74
N ILE A 85 -10.54 -27.13 9.70
CA ILE A 85 -10.22 -27.44 11.10
C ILE A 85 -9.55 -28.82 11.18
N GLU A 86 -8.27 -28.80 11.52
CA GLU A 86 -7.45 -29.99 11.79
C GLU A 86 -7.61 -30.42 13.24
N ASN A 87 -7.52 -29.46 14.16
CA ASN A 87 -7.68 -29.65 15.61
C ASN A 87 -8.35 -28.42 16.24
N GLU A 88 -9.16 -28.65 17.26
CA GLU A 88 -9.84 -27.62 18.05
C GLU A 88 -9.81 -28.04 19.52
N ASN A 89 -9.31 -27.16 20.38
CA ASN A 89 -9.36 -27.31 21.82
C ASN A 89 -10.10 -26.14 22.45
N SER A 90 -11.40 -26.33 22.65
CA SER A 90 -12.30 -25.32 23.22
C SER A 90 -11.98 -24.91 24.66
N GLU A 91 -11.11 -25.64 25.39
CA GLU A 91 -10.71 -25.25 26.74
C GLU A 91 -9.67 -24.12 26.73
N TYR A 92 -8.82 -24.09 25.69
CA TYR A 92 -7.75 -23.11 25.55
C TYR A 92 -7.96 -22.15 24.37
N ASP A 93 -9.11 -22.25 23.69
CA ASP A 93 -9.42 -21.53 22.45
C ASP A 93 -8.34 -21.75 21.36
N ASP A 94 -7.68 -22.90 21.39
CA ASP A 94 -6.64 -23.27 20.41
C ASP A 94 -7.28 -23.92 19.18
N MET A 95 -6.93 -23.44 17.99
CA MET A 95 -7.36 -24.00 16.72
C MET A 95 -6.17 -24.16 15.77
N ALA A 96 -6.21 -25.22 14.97
CA ALA A 96 -5.20 -25.48 13.95
C ALA A 96 -5.87 -25.82 12.63
N PHE A 97 -5.37 -25.26 11.54
CA PHE A 97 -6.02 -25.34 10.23
C PHE A 97 -5.11 -25.99 9.19
N THR A 98 -5.65 -27.01 8.51
CA THR A 98 -5.12 -27.46 7.23
C THR A 98 -5.52 -26.45 6.15
N SER A 99 -4.53 -25.95 5.41
CA SER A 99 -4.76 -24.98 4.33
C SER A 99 -5.05 -25.72 3.03
N HIS A 100 -6.06 -25.29 2.29
CA HIS A 100 -6.35 -25.71 0.93
C HIS A 100 -6.25 -24.52 -0.01
N ILE A 101 -5.34 -24.60 -0.98
CA ILE A 101 -5.09 -23.56 -1.97
C ILE A 101 -5.44 -24.13 -3.35
N ILE A 102 -6.44 -23.53 -3.99
CA ILE A 102 -7.04 -24.03 -5.23
C ILE A 102 -6.97 -22.93 -6.29
N ILE A 103 -6.55 -23.30 -7.49
CA ILE A 103 -6.77 -22.49 -8.70
C ILE A 103 -7.74 -23.26 -9.58
N ALA A 104 -8.82 -22.60 -9.99
CA ALA A 104 -9.87 -23.20 -10.79
C ALA A 104 -10.28 -22.26 -11.94
N ASP A 105 -10.80 -22.86 -13.01
CA ASP A 105 -11.38 -22.13 -14.13
C ASP A 105 -12.59 -21.32 -13.67
N THR A 106 -12.60 -20.01 -13.93
CA THR A 106 -13.66 -19.11 -13.48
C THR A 106 -15.03 -19.48 -14.09
N SER A 107 -15.06 -19.95 -15.33
CA SER A 107 -16.30 -20.23 -16.06
C SER A 107 -16.85 -21.63 -15.79
N THR A 108 -15.98 -22.63 -15.88
CA THR A 108 -16.35 -24.05 -15.77
C THR A 108 -16.29 -24.56 -14.34
N LYS A 109 -15.67 -23.80 -13.42
CA LYS A 109 -15.45 -24.18 -12.01
C LYS A 109 -14.55 -25.41 -11.86
N SER A 110 -13.85 -25.82 -12.92
CA SER A 110 -12.95 -26.98 -12.94
C SER A 110 -11.65 -26.67 -12.22
N VAL A 111 -11.21 -27.57 -11.33
CA VAL A 111 -9.93 -27.40 -10.62
C VAL A 111 -8.74 -27.63 -11.55
N PHE A 112 -7.83 -26.66 -11.62
CA PHE A 112 -6.56 -26.74 -12.36
C PHE A 112 -5.41 -27.14 -11.45
N ASN A 113 -5.29 -26.47 -10.30
CA ASN A 113 -4.22 -26.70 -9.33
C ASN A 113 -4.82 -26.84 -7.94
N TYR A 114 -4.32 -27.83 -7.19
CA TYR A 114 -4.69 -28.02 -5.79
C TYR A 114 -3.43 -28.31 -4.97
N PHE A 115 -3.32 -27.60 -3.85
CA PHE A 115 -2.23 -27.73 -2.90
C PHE A 115 -2.79 -27.68 -1.48
N THR A 116 -2.29 -28.57 -0.63
CA THR A 116 -2.74 -28.66 0.76
C THR A 116 -1.56 -28.84 1.72
N GLN A 117 -1.66 -28.27 2.91
CA GLN A 117 -0.66 -28.41 3.97
C GLN A 117 -1.32 -28.48 5.34
N PRO A 118 -0.81 -29.32 6.25
CA PRO A 118 -1.25 -29.31 7.64
C PRO A 118 -0.75 -28.05 8.36
N SER A 119 -1.40 -27.74 9.48
CA SER A 119 -1.08 -26.62 10.38
C SER A 119 0.41 -26.55 10.77
N SER A 120 1.03 -27.71 11.01
CA SER A 120 2.46 -27.85 11.31
C SER A 120 3.42 -27.37 10.21
N ALA A 121 2.94 -27.10 9.00
CA ALA A 121 3.74 -26.72 7.84
C ALA A 121 3.25 -25.45 7.13
N ASN A 122 2.18 -24.80 7.58
CA ASN A 122 1.66 -23.55 7.00
C ASN A 122 1.57 -22.41 8.03
N GLY A 123 1.71 -22.73 9.33
CA GLY A 123 1.57 -21.80 10.45
C GLY A 123 0.17 -21.19 10.62
N TRP A 124 -0.87 -21.87 10.12
CA TRP A 124 -2.27 -21.49 10.32
C TRP A 124 -2.73 -22.10 11.64
N VAL A 125 -2.31 -21.47 12.72
CA VAL A 125 -2.67 -21.80 14.09
C VAL A 125 -3.25 -20.57 14.75
N SER A 126 -4.19 -20.76 15.65
CA SER A 126 -4.78 -19.70 16.45
C SER A 126 -4.72 -20.11 17.90
N ASP A 127 -4.00 -19.35 18.72
CA ASP A 127 -3.87 -19.56 20.15
C ASP A 127 -4.00 -18.20 20.88
N ALA A 128 -3.24 -17.97 21.96
CA ALA A 128 -3.13 -16.67 22.61
C ALA A 128 -2.77 -15.51 21.66
N VAL A 129 -2.08 -15.79 20.55
CA VAL A 129 -1.89 -14.90 19.41
C VAL A 129 -2.75 -15.42 18.25
N MET A 130 -4.03 -15.01 18.27
CA MET A 130 -5.06 -15.56 17.39
C MET A 130 -4.77 -15.26 15.93
N LEU A 131 -5.10 -16.21 15.06
CA LEU A 131 -5.22 -15.96 13.62
C LEU A 131 -6.39 -15.00 13.41
N THR A 132 -6.16 -13.94 12.65
CA THR A 132 -7.19 -12.91 12.44
C THR A 132 -7.50 -12.63 11.00
N ASP A 133 -6.59 -12.97 10.09
CA ASP A 133 -6.79 -12.72 8.68
C ASP A 133 -5.90 -13.62 7.82
N ILE A 134 -6.43 -14.00 6.67
CA ILE A 134 -5.70 -14.63 5.57
C ILE A 134 -6.08 -13.85 4.32
N THR A 135 -5.10 -13.33 3.61
CA THR A 135 -5.34 -12.45 2.45
C THR A 135 -4.45 -12.82 1.28
N LEU A 136 -4.93 -12.54 0.07
CA LEU A 136 -4.12 -12.58 -1.12
C LEU A 136 -3.18 -11.37 -1.14
N ASN A 137 -1.88 -11.64 -1.24
CA ASN A 137 -0.89 -10.59 -1.42
C ASN A 137 -0.98 -10.07 -2.87
N LYS A 138 -1.21 -8.77 -3.01
CA LYS A 138 -1.41 -8.13 -4.32
C LYS A 138 -0.11 -7.80 -5.06
N ALA A 139 1.07 -7.98 -4.44
CA ALA A 139 2.33 -7.78 -5.12
C ALA A 139 2.60 -8.93 -6.10
N ILE A 140 3.14 -8.59 -7.27
CA ILE A 140 3.46 -9.55 -8.32
C ILE A 140 4.94 -9.92 -8.20
N TYR A 141 5.23 -11.22 -8.04
CA TYR A 141 6.59 -11.74 -7.91
C TYR A 141 7.00 -12.46 -9.19
N THR A 142 7.44 -11.72 -10.21
CA THR A 142 7.95 -12.30 -11.47
C THR A 142 9.38 -12.78 -11.26
N LEU A 143 9.57 -14.08 -11.08
CA LEU A 143 10.84 -14.67 -10.64
C LEU A 143 11.78 -15.01 -11.80
N ASN A 144 11.28 -15.06 -13.02
CA ASN A 144 12.05 -15.08 -14.26
C ASN A 144 11.09 -14.81 -15.45
N ALA A 145 11.53 -15.10 -16.67
CA ALA A 145 10.75 -14.85 -17.89
C ALA A 145 9.46 -15.69 -18.01
N THR A 146 9.32 -16.77 -17.26
CA THR A 146 8.19 -17.71 -17.38
C THR A 146 7.47 -17.99 -16.07
N GLU A 147 8.09 -17.73 -14.92
CA GLU A 147 7.58 -18.07 -13.60
C GLU A 147 7.20 -16.80 -12.82
N THR A 148 5.91 -16.69 -12.50
CA THR A 148 5.38 -15.64 -11.63
C THR A 148 4.70 -16.31 -10.43
N ALA A 149 5.09 -15.89 -9.23
CA ALA A 149 4.49 -16.36 -7.99
C ALA A 149 3.42 -15.41 -7.47
N PHE A 150 2.47 -15.97 -6.74
CA PHE A 150 1.51 -15.22 -5.94
C PHE A 150 1.79 -15.45 -4.45
N GLY A 151 1.39 -14.49 -3.62
CA GLY A 151 1.62 -14.57 -2.18
C GLY A 151 0.33 -14.69 -1.37
N LEU A 152 0.40 -15.38 -0.24
CA LEU A 152 -0.62 -15.32 0.80
C LEU A 152 -0.01 -14.68 2.04
N THR A 153 -0.72 -13.70 2.60
CA THR A 153 -0.36 -13.07 3.86
C THR A 153 -1.32 -13.53 4.94
N ILE A 154 -0.77 -13.99 6.06
CA ILE A 154 -1.55 -14.29 7.26
C ILE A 154 -1.23 -13.28 8.35
N SER A 155 -2.22 -12.98 9.20
CA SER A 155 -2.07 -12.02 10.30
C SER A 155 -2.50 -12.63 11.61
N HIS A 156 -1.66 -12.51 12.64
CA HIS A 156 -2.00 -12.86 14.01
C HIS A 156 -2.01 -11.64 14.92
N ARG A 157 -2.83 -11.68 15.97
CA ARG A 157 -2.80 -10.69 17.06
C ARG A 157 -3.25 -11.29 18.38
N ASN A 158 -2.70 -10.79 19.48
CA ASN A 158 -3.24 -11.11 20.80
C ASN A 158 -4.40 -10.16 21.20
N ASN A 159 -5.08 -10.50 22.29
CA ASN A 159 -6.13 -9.65 22.88
C ASN A 159 -5.65 -8.80 24.07
N SER A 160 -4.35 -8.84 24.38
CA SER A 160 -3.82 -8.13 25.54
C SER A 160 -3.81 -6.64 25.27
N ARG A 161 -4.66 -5.89 25.98
CA ARG A 161 -4.65 -4.42 25.97
C ARG A 161 -3.37 -3.81 26.53
N PRO A 162 -2.81 -4.27 27.68
CA PRO A 162 -1.59 -3.68 28.21
C PRO A 162 -0.31 -4.15 27.49
N ASN A 163 -0.33 -5.34 26.86
CA ASN A 163 0.82 -5.87 26.13
C ASN A 163 0.40 -6.31 24.70
N PRO A 164 -0.03 -5.37 23.86
CA PRO A 164 -0.51 -5.66 22.51
C PRO A 164 0.62 -6.26 21.66
N TYR A 165 0.27 -7.29 20.90
CA TYR A 165 1.17 -7.93 19.95
C TYR A 165 0.43 -8.30 18.67
N SER A 166 1.08 -8.10 17.53
CA SER A 166 0.57 -8.47 16.22
C SER A 166 1.70 -8.79 15.27
N GLU A 167 1.49 -9.73 14.36
CA GLU A 167 2.49 -10.18 13.40
C GLU A 167 1.84 -10.54 12.06
N LYS A 168 2.63 -10.50 10.99
CA LYS A 168 2.22 -10.98 9.67
C LYS A 168 3.32 -11.80 9.02
N HIS A 169 2.90 -12.85 8.33
CA HIS A 169 3.78 -13.75 7.60
C HIS A 169 3.34 -13.86 6.14
N LEU A 170 4.31 -13.98 5.23
CA LEU A 170 4.12 -14.15 3.80
C LEU A 170 4.61 -15.52 3.35
N SER A 171 3.77 -16.23 2.59
CA SER A 171 4.21 -17.39 1.81
C SER A 171 4.00 -17.15 0.32
N LEU A 172 4.95 -17.60 -0.51
CA LEU A 172 4.87 -17.47 -1.97
C LEU A 172 4.69 -18.84 -2.63
N TYR A 173 3.88 -18.88 -3.70
CA TYR A 173 3.51 -20.10 -4.40
C TYR A 173 3.66 -19.95 -5.92
N LEU A 174 4.20 -20.98 -6.56
CA LEU A 174 4.23 -21.14 -8.02
C LEU A 174 3.26 -22.21 -8.47
N LYS A 175 2.69 -22.04 -9.66
CA LYS A 175 1.98 -23.12 -10.35
C LYS A 175 2.98 -24.16 -10.82
N LYS A 176 2.70 -25.43 -10.55
CA LYS A 176 3.52 -26.54 -11.04
C LYS A 176 2.64 -27.73 -11.37
N ASP A 177 2.54 -28.05 -12.66
CA ASP A 177 1.66 -29.09 -13.17
C ASP A 177 0.22 -28.92 -12.66
N ARG A 178 -0.32 -29.91 -11.93
CA ARG A 178 -1.66 -29.90 -11.30
C ARG A 178 -1.63 -29.51 -9.81
N THR A 179 -0.51 -29.01 -9.31
CA THR A 179 -0.35 -28.59 -7.91
C THR A 179 0.34 -27.22 -7.83
N LEU A 180 0.73 -26.82 -6.63
CA LEU A 180 1.53 -25.63 -6.40
C LEU A 180 2.84 -26.01 -5.72
N GLN A 181 3.87 -25.21 -5.94
CA GLN A 181 5.11 -25.28 -5.19
C GLN A 181 5.19 -24.07 -4.26
N LYS A 182 5.20 -24.30 -2.94
CA LYS A 182 5.56 -23.25 -1.98
C LYS A 182 7.05 -22.98 -2.10
N ILE A 183 7.40 -21.72 -2.35
CA ILE A 183 8.77 -21.27 -2.63
C ILE A 183 9.27 -20.22 -1.63
N LEU A 184 8.39 -19.59 -0.86
CA LEU A 184 8.75 -18.85 0.35
C LEU A 184 7.84 -19.35 1.45
N ASP A 185 8.41 -19.78 2.57
CA ASP A 185 7.67 -20.44 3.63
C ASP A 185 7.57 -19.53 4.84
N TYR A 186 6.33 -19.11 5.15
CA TYR A 186 5.97 -18.47 6.41
C TYR A 186 6.96 -17.38 6.84
N TYR A 187 7.30 -16.49 5.92
CA TYR A 187 8.36 -15.51 6.12
C TYR A 187 7.81 -14.31 6.90
N PRO A 188 8.39 -13.92 8.05
CA PRO A 188 7.91 -12.79 8.82
C PRO A 188 8.10 -11.51 8.00
N ILE A 189 7.03 -10.74 7.84
CA ILE A 189 7.05 -9.46 7.10
C ILE A 189 6.64 -8.27 7.95
N TYR A 190 6.03 -8.51 9.11
CA TYR A 190 5.66 -7.46 10.04
C TYR A 190 5.57 -8.05 11.44
N GLU A 191 6.06 -7.31 12.43
CA GLU A 191 5.88 -7.60 13.84
C GLU A 191 5.73 -6.29 14.60
N ARG A 192 4.77 -6.22 15.51
CA ARG A 192 4.58 -5.08 16.40
C ARG A 192 4.23 -5.56 17.78
N GLY A 193 5.07 -5.21 18.75
CA GLY A 193 4.87 -5.45 20.16
C GLY A 193 4.96 -4.15 20.95
N GLY A 194 4.25 -4.06 22.06
CA GLY A 194 4.33 -2.86 22.89
C GLY A 194 3.80 -3.03 24.30
N GLU A 195 3.99 -1.98 25.09
CA GLU A 195 3.46 -1.83 26.43
C GLU A 195 2.56 -0.59 26.47
N VAL A 196 1.38 -0.75 27.06
CA VAL A 196 0.35 0.30 27.13
C VAL A 196 -0.09 0.44 28.57
N ASN A 197 -0.01 1.65 29.11
CA ASN A 197 -0.73 1.99 30.33
C ASN A 197 -2.20 2.20 29.99
N VAL A 198 -3.02 1.17 30.18
CA VAL A 198 -4.46 1.21 29.82
C VAL A 198 -5.28 2.28 30.54
N ASN A 199 -4.72 2.94 31.55
CA ASN A 199 -5.35 4.00 32.34
C ASN A 199 -4.71 5.38 32.11
N ALA A 200 -3.75 5.51 31.18
CA ALA A 200 -3.07 6.77 30.88
C ALA A 200 -2.71 6.87 29.40
N CYS A 201 -2.17 8.01 28.98
CA CYS A 201 -1.69 8.23 27.63
C CYS A 201 -0.51 7.34 27.22
N PHE A 202 0.27 6.88 28.20
CA PHE A 202 1.53 6.21 27.92
C PHE A 202 1.36 4.91 27.15
N ALA A 203 2.00 4.84 25.98
CA ALA A 203 2.22 3.61 25.24
C ALA A 203 3.56 3.66 24.51
N GLU A 204 4.24 2.52 24.41
CA GLU A 204 5.43 2.35 23.58
C GLU A 204 5.29 1.10 22.74
N TYR A 205 5.60 1.21 21.45
CA TYR A 205 5.60 0.12 20.50
C TYR A 205 6.92 0.04 19.78
N ILE A 206 7.38 -1.19 19.54
CA ILE A 206 8.45 -1.50 18.59
C ILE A 206 7.80 -2.20 17.40
N THR A 207 8.12 -1.73 16.20
CA THR A 207 7.59 -2.27 14.95
C THR A 207 8.74 -2.65 14.03
N MET A 208 8.72 -3.89 13.56
CA MET A 208 9.51 -4.39 12.44
C MET A 208 8.57 -4.49 11.23
N ASP A 209 8.96 -3.89 10.11
CA ASP A 209 8.24 -3.97 8.84
C ASP A 209 9.23 -4.34 7.74
N LYS A 210 8.88 -5.31 6.88
CA LYS A 210 9.71 -5.74 5.75
C LYS A 210 8.97 -5.51 4.44
N GLN A 211 9.62 -4.78 3.55
CA GLN A 211 9.19 -4.58 2.17
C GLN A 211 9.99 -5.48 1.24
N LEU A 212 9.32 -6.18 0.33
CA LEU A 212 9.94 -7.13 -0.59
C LEU A 212 9.91 -6.57 -2.02
N MET A 213 11.03 -6.68 -2.73
CA MET A 213 11.17 -6.28 -4.12
C MET A 213 11.97 -7.33 -4.87
N VAL A 214 11.50 -7.73 -6.06
CA VAL A 214 12.25 -8.66 -6.93
C VAL A 214 13.43 -7.91 -7.55
N SER A 215 14.64 -8.47 -7.42
CA SER A 215 15.89 -7.97 -8.02
C SER A 215 16.08 -8.48 -9.44
N ASP A 216 16.97 -7.85 -10.21
CA ASP A 216 17.46 -8.41 -11.48
C ASP A 216 18.51 -9.52 -11.30
N ASP A 217 19.14 -9.58 -10.12
CA ASP A 217 20.10 -10.63 -9.77
C ASP A 217 19.40 -11.99 -9.67
N LYS A 218 20.11 -13.07 -10.00
CA LYS A 218 19.54 -14.43 -10.00
C LYS A 218 20.39 -15.42 -9.22
N THR A 219 19.71 -16.25 -8.45
CA THR A 219 20.27 -17.46 -7.84
C THR A 219 19.45 -18.67 -8.30
N ASN A 220 20.14 -19.71 -8.80
CA ASN A 220 19.50 -20.94 -9.29
C ASN A 220 18.37 -20.70 -10.31
N GLY A 221 18.53 -19.69 -11.18
CA GLY A 221 17.60 -19.39 -12.26
C GLY A 221 16.40 -18.52 -11.89
N PHE A 222 16.22 -18.22 -10.61
CA PHE A 222 15.18 -17.30 -10.12
C PHE A 222 15.81 -15.98 -9.67
N ASN A 223 15.08 -14.90 -9.88
CA ASN A 223 15.42 -13.57 -9.40
C ASN A 223 15.48 -13.57 -7.87
N ASP A 224 16.54 -13.01 -7.30
CA ASP A 224 16.67 -12.81 -5.86
C ASP A 224 15.59 -11.81 -5.40
N ILE A 225 15.13 -11.90 -4.15
CA ILE A 225 14.18 -10.95 -3.58
C ILE A 225 14.90 -10.12 -2.53
N ILE A 226 14.97 -8.81 -2.74
CA ILE A 226 15.49 -7.83 -1.79
C ILE A 226 14.43 -7.62 -0.73
N VAL A 227 14.85 -7.65 0.53
CA VAL A 227 13.99 -7.39 1.68
C VAL A 227 14.56 -6.19 2.42
N LYS A 228 13.80 -5.11 2.44
CA LYS A 228 14.12 -3.92 3.23
C LYS A 228 13.36 -3.98 4.55
N GLN A 229 14.08 -4.24 5.64
CA GLN A 229 13.56 -4.22 6.99
C GLN A 229 13.69 -2.82 7.60
N THR A 230 12.61 -2.33 8.19
CA THR A 230 12.57 -1.08 8.95
C THR A 230 12.16 -1.41 10.37
N ASN A 231 13.01 -1.07 11.34
CA ASN A 231 12.68 -1.12 12.75
C ASN A 231 12.39 0.30 13.24
N SER A 232 11.25 0.49 13.89
CA SER A 232 10.81 1.79 14.41
C SER A 232 10.23 1.66 15.82
N ARG A 233 10.24 2.78 16.53
CA ARG A 233 9.58 2.97 17.82
C ARG A 233 8.46 3.99 17.66
N THR A 234 7.30 3.71 18.22
CA THR A 234 6.24 4.70 18.39
C THR A 234 5.98 4.89 19.88
N THR A 235 6.05 6.12 20.37
CA THR A 235 5.78 6.46 21.77
C THR A 235 4.60 7.44 21.85
N TYR A 236 3.70 7.19 22.79
CA TYR A 236 2.58 8.07 23.14
C TYR A 236 2.84 8.61 24.55
N GLN A 237 2.84 9.92 24.71
CA GLN A 237 2.94 10.62 25.99
C GLN A 237 2.10 11.90 25.90
N GLU A 238 1.54 12.34 27.03
CA GLU A 238 0.86 13.64 27.11
C GLU A 238 1.89 14.75 26.88
N ASP A 239 1.62 15.61 25.91
CA ASP A 239 2.40 16.83 25.70
C ASP A 239 1.95 17.96 26.65
N GLU A 240 2.57 19.15 26.53
CA GLU A 240 2.26 20.32 27.36
C GLU A 240 0.80 20.81 27.22
N ASN A 241 0.13 20.48 26.11
CA ASN A 241 -1.28 20.79 25.87
C ASN A 241 -2.23 19.68 26.36
N GLY A 242 -1.68 18.57 26.86
CA GLY A 242 -2.43 17.38 27.27
C GLY A 242 -2.86 16.50 26.09
N ASP A 243 -2.31 16.71 24.90
CA ASP A 243 -2.59 15.90 23.73
C ASP A 243 -1.72 14.64 23.70
N CYS A 244 -2.30 13.55 23.21
CA CYS A 244 -1.68 12.22 23.14
C CYS A 244 -1.27 11.87 21.71
N ASN A 245 -0.39 12.67 21.13
CA ASN A 245 0.07 12.47 19.76
C ASN A 245 1.19 11.42 19.69
N PRO A 246 1.18 10.52 18.70
CA PRO A 246 2.27 9.57 18.50
C PRO A 246 3.55 10.29 18.08
N VAL A 247 4.66 9.91 18.69
CA VAL A 247 6.00 10.27 18.23
C VAL A 247 6.68 9.02 17.69
N GLU A 248 6.97 9.03 16.40
CA GLU A 248 7.68 7.93 15.73
C GLU A 248 9.18 8.23 15.62
N ALA A 249 9.99 7.22 15.94
CA ALA A 249 11.44 7.27 15.85
C ALA A 249 11.92 6.04 15.07
N LEU A 250 12.70 6.26 14.01
CA LEU A 250 13.38 5.20 13.29
C LEU A 250 14.52 4.63 14.14
N ILE A 251 14.59 3.30 14.27
CA ILE A 251 15.66 2.60 15.00
C ILE A 251 16.74 2.14 14.02
N SER A 252 16.36 1.41 12.97
CA SER A 252 17.27 0.93 11.94
C SER A 252 16.56 0.64 10.64
N VAL A 253 17.34 0.63 9.55
CA VAL A 253 16.94 0.09 8.27
C VAL A 253 18.03 -0.87 7.81
N GLU A 254 17.63 -2.07 7.43
CA GLU A 254 18.54 -3.17 7.09
C GLU A 254 18.05 -3.86 5.81
N ASP A 255 18.97 -4.14 4.90
CA ASP A 255 18.67 -4.87 3.68
C ASP A 255 19.11 -6.34 3.81
N TYR A 256 18.22 -7.24 3.41
CA TYR A 256 18.45 -8.67 3.35
C TYR A 256 18.15 -9.17 1.93
N TYR A 257 18.65 -10.36 1.64
CA TYR A 257 18.38 -11.02 0.36
C TYR A 257 17.81 -12.40 0.61
N LEU A 258 16.63 -12.63 0.06
CA LEU A 258 16.05 -13.95 -0.11
C LEU A 258 16.62 -14.53 -1.40
N LYS A 259 17.36 -15.63 -1.27
CA LYS A 259 17.97 -16.34 -2.41
C LYS A 259 17.34 -17.71 -2.58
N TYR A 260 17.05 -18.05 -3.83
CA TYR A 260 16.42 -19.33 -4.15
C TYR A 260 17.45 -20.46 -4.14
N ASP A 261 17.28 -21.44 -3.26
CA ASP A 261 18.20 -22.58 -3.13
C ASP A 261 17.92 -23.72 -4.13
N GLY A 262 16.96 -23.54 -5.03
CA GLY A 262 16.43 -24.57 -5.93
C GLY A 262 15.13 -25.22 -5.44
N LYS A 263 14.70 -24.91 -4.20
CA LYS A 263 13.44 -25.37 -3.61
C LYS A 263 12.69 -24.22 -2.94
N LEU A 264 13.37 -23.46 -2.08
CA LEU A 264 12.84 -22.36 -1.28
C LEU A 264 13.76 -21.14 -1.36
N TYR A 265 13.15 -19.96 -1.19
CA TYR A 265 13.85 -18.75 -0.83
C TYR A 265 14.26 -18.83 0.64
N THR A 266 15.53 -18.57 0.90
CA THR A 266 16.08 -18.47 2.25
C THR A 266 16.72 -17.11 2.45
N GLU A 267 16.51 -16.52 3.62
CA GLU A 267 17.10 -15.24 3.95
C GLU A 267 18.58 -15.42 4.24
N THR A 268 19.39 -14.66 3.51
CA THR A 268 20.81 -14.53 3.80
C THR A 268 21.03 -13.13 4.37
N TYR A 269 21.49 -13.07 5.62
CA TYR A 269 21.95 -11.82 6.19
C TYR A 269 23.18 -11.36 5.40
N GLN A 270 23.03 -10.26 4.67
CA GLN A 270 24.16 -9.46 4.28
C GLN A 270 24.13 -8.23 5.16
N LYS A 271 25.14 -8.08 6.02
CA LYS A 271 25.32 -6.85 6.78
C LYS A 271 25.18 -5.69 5.81
N ALA A 272 24.22 -4.82 6.09
CA ALA A 272 23.89 -3.65 5.28
C ALA A 272 25.17 -3.07 4.69
N THR A 273 25.36 -3.24 3.38
CA THR A 273 26.26 -2.35 2.66
C THR A 273 25.54 -1.03 2.75
N THR A 274 26.13 -0.06 3.45
CA THR A 274 25.54 1.25 3.70
C THR A 274 25.12 1.88 2.37
N ILE A 275 23.89 1.64 1.92
CA ILE A 275 23.21 2.47 0.94
C ILE A 275 22.89 3.73 1.74
N GLU A 276 23.47 4.86 1.32
CA GLU A 276 23.51 6.09 2.09
C GLU A 276 22.13 6.39 2.70
N ASN A 277 22.11 6.55 4.03
CA ASN A 277 20.96 6.93 4.86
C ASN A 277 20.14 8.08 4.23
N ASP A 278 20.80 8.89 3.40
CA ASP A 278 20.29 10.05 2.70
C ASP A 278 19.26 9.72 1.60
N SER A 279 19.43 8.64 0.82
CA SER A 279 18.47 8.25 -0.23
C SER A 279 17.13 7.80 0.35
N ILE A 280 17.16 7.09 1.48
CA ILE A 280 15.95 6.60 2.16
C ILE A 280 15.23 7.76 2.84
N ASN A 281 15.99 8.65 3.51
CA ASN A 281 15.45 9.88 4.08
C ASN A 281 14.78 10.75 3.00
N PHE A 282 15.40 10.89 1.83
CA PHE A 282 14.81 11.59 0.68
C PHE A 282 13.45 11.01 0.25
N GLN A 283 13.37 9.68 0.06
CA GLN A 283 12.11 9.03 -0.33
C GLN A 283 11.00 9.14 0.71
N MET A 284 11.34 9.21 2.00
CA MET A 284 10.35 9.43 3.04
C MET A 284 9.85 10.89 3.00
N LYS A 285 10.77 11.86 3.00
CA LYS A 285 10.43 13.28 3.01
C LYS A 285 9.61 13.71 1.78
N ILE A 286 9.88 13.13 0.60
CA ILE A 286 9.12 13.46 -0.61
C ILE A 286 7.68 12.92 -0.58
N ARG A 287 7.40 11.84 0.17
CA ARG A 287 6.04 11.27 0.26
C ARG A 287 5.07 12.17 1.01
N ASP A 288 5.58 12.92 1.98
CA ASP A 288 4.81 13.83 2.84
C ASP A 288 4.46 15.14 2.13
N LEU A 289 5.07 15.42 0.97
CA LEU A 289 4.79 16.62 0.19
C LEU A 289 3.44 16.54 -0.54
N GLU A 290 2.73 17.67 -0.56
CA GLU A 290 1.48 17.81 -1.30
C GLU A 290 1.72 17.72 -2.81
N PHE A 291 0.84 17.04 -3.54
CA PHE A 291 0.83 17.06 -5.00
C PHE A 291 0.00 18.23 -5.52
N LYS A 292 0.58 19.00 -6.45
CA LYS A 292 -0.18 19.95 -7.27
C LYS A 292 -0.33 19.43 -8.70
N SER A 293 -1.48 19.74 -9.31
CA SER A 293 -1.77 19.36 -10.69
C SER A 293 -1.16 20.34 -11.70
N LEU A 294 -0.89 19.83 -12.90
CA LEU A 294 -0.49 20.60 -14.07
C LEU A 294 -1.72 20.92 -14.94
N PRO A 295 -1.72 22.03 -15.72
CA PRO A 295 -0.70 23.07 -15.73
C PRO A 295 -0.75 23.91 -14.45
N LEU A 296 0.42 24.36 -13.99
CA LEU A 296 0.55 25.15 -12.77
C LEU A 296 1.07 26.53 -13.09
N LYS A 297 0.34 27.57 -12.69
CA LYS A 297 0.89 28.93 -12.63
C LYS A 297 1.66 29.07 -11.31
N GLU A 298 2.97 29.25 -11.41
CA GLU A 298 3.86 29.49 -10.27
C GLU A 298 4.20 30.98 -10.23
N ALA A 299 3.72 31.64 -9.17
CA ALA A 299 3.80 33.07 -8.96
C ALA A 299 3.96 33.42 -7.48
N THR A 300 4.50 32.47 -6.70
CA THR A 300 4.78 32.64 -5.27
C THR A 300 5.68 33.86 -5.05
N ASN A 301 5.27 34.70 -4.13
CA ASN A 301 5.85 36.01 -3.82
C ASN A 301 5.66 36.29 -2.31
N PHE A 302 6.11 37.46 -1.83
CA PHE A 302 5.97 37.78 -0.41
C PHE A 302 4.52 37.83 0.08
N ASP A 303 3.56 38.24 -0.76
CA ASP A 303 2.13 38.23 -0.43
C ASP A 303 1.53 36.80 -0.32
N SER A 304 2.30 35.77 -0.70
CA SER A 304 1.88 34.37 -0.56
C SER A 304 2.03 33.81 0.87
N PHE A 305 2.69 34.56 1.75
CA PHE A 305 2.97 34.18 3.14
C PHE A 305 2.62 35.36 4.05
N ILE A 306 1.34 35.48 4.40
CA ILE A 306 0.82 36.65 5.11
C ILE A 306 1.10 36.54 6.60
N ASP A 307 1.05 35.32 7.14
CA ASP A 307 1.32 35.02 8.54
C ASP A 307 2.69 34.33 8.71
N PRO A 308 3.46 34.63 9.76
CA PRO A 308 4.74 33.96 10.03
C PRO A 308 4.64 32.43 10.13
N ASP A 309 3.46 31.92 10.50
CA ASP A 309 3.16 30.48 10.60
C ASP A 309 2.90 29.83 9.22
N ASP A 310 2.77 30.61 8.14
CA ASP A 310 2.67 30.08 6.78
C ASP A 310 3.98 29.44 6.31
N TYR A 311 5.11 29.80 6.96
CA TYR A 311 6.41 29.20 6.69
C TYR A 311 6.47 27.77 7.25
N LYS A 312 6.56 26.80 6.34
CA LYS A 312 6.78 25.39 6.69
C LYS A 312 8.25 25.07 6.49
N ARG A 313 8.95 24.77 7.59
CA ARG A 313 10.36 24.38 7.52
C ARG A 313 10.55 23.19 6.56
N VAL A 314 11.38 23.39 5.56
CA VAL A 314 11.76 22.34 4.59
C VAL A 314 13.13 21.79 4.98
N ASP A 315 13.30 20.47 4.89
CA ASP A 315 14.57 19.80 5.16
C ASP A 315 15.56 20.02 3.99
N ALA A 316 16.27 21.15 4.06
CA ALA A 316 17.19 21.59 3.02
C ALA A 316 18.35 20.62 2.77
N LYS A 317 18.81 19.92 3.82
CA LYS A 317 19.88 18.93 3.70
C LYS A 317 19.40 17.70 2.93
N THR A 318 18.22 17.18 3.29
CA THR A 318 17.66 16.01 2.60
C THR A 318 17.39 16.31 1.13
N PHE A 319 16.88 17.50 0.80
CA PHE A 319 16.64 17.93 -0.58
C PHE A 319 17.87 18.53 -1.28
N LYS A 320 19.07 18.40 -0.70
CA LYS A 320 20.34 18.79 -1.35
C LYS A 320 20.36 20.24 -1.83
N ILE A 321 19.69 21.13 -1.08
CA ILE A 321 19.61 22.55 -1.40
C ILE A 321 20.99 23.22 -1.30
N ASP A 322 21.87 22.68 -0.46
CA ASP A 322 23.28 23.05 -0.35
C ASP A 322 24.09 22.80 -1.64
N GLN A 323 23.63 21.91 -2.53
CA GLN A 323 24.24 21.71 -3.85
C GLN A 323 23.84 22.79 -4.86
N ILE A 324 22.70 23.46 -4.63
CA ILE A 324 22.18 24.56 -5.44
C ILE A 324 22.71 25.91 -4.92
N TYR A 325 22.73 26.08 -3.59
CA TYR A 325 23.35 27.22 -2.90
C TYR A 325 24.51 26.72 -2.04
N PRO A 326 25.76 26.77 -2.54
CA PRO A 326 26.94 26.33 -1.78
C PRO A 326 27.17 27.08 -0.47
N ASP A 327 26.57 28.26 -0.31
CA ASP A 327 26.57 29.13 0.88
C ASP A 327 25.26 29.05 1.69
N TYR A 328 24.47 27.99 1.51
CA TYR A 328 23.23 27.77 2.25
C TYR A 328 23.48 27.80 3.77
N THR A 329 22.78 28.71 4.44
CA THR A 329 22.77 28.84 5.90
C THR A 329 21.34 29.13 6.34
N GLU A 330 20.87 28.50 7.41
CA GLU A 330 19.56 28.83 8.01
C GLU A 330 19.71 30.00 8.98
N GLY A 331 18.69 30.87 9.06
CA GLY A 331 18.65 32.01 9.98
C GLY A 331 18.33 33.34 9.29
N ASP A 332 18.33 34.43 10.06
CA ASP A 332 17.79 35.75 9.66
C ASP A 332 18.39 36.31 8.36
N TYR A 333 19.66 36.01 8.06
CA TYR A 333 20.38 36.49 6.87
C TYR A 333 20.73 35.37 5.89
N GLY A 334 20.12 34.20 6.09
CA GLY A 334 20.41 32.97 5.37
C GLY A 334 19.45 32.71 4.21
N HIS A 335 19.64 31.52 3.63
CA HIS A 335 18.71 30.92 2.68
C HIS A 335 17.79 30.00 3.49
N ASN A 336 16.51 30.36 3.63
CA ASN A 336 15.56 29.56 4.39
C ASN A 336 14.57 28.90 3.43
N ALA A 337 14.59 27.56 3.35
CA ALA A 337 13.58 26.81 2.61
C ALA A 337 12.27 26.75 3.42
N ILE A 338 11.23 27.43 2.93
CA ILE A 338 10.02 27.79 3.69
C ILE A 338 8.73 27.18 3.15
N ALA A 339 8.76 26.56 1.97
CA ALA A 339 7.65 25.79 1.44
C ALA A 339 8.15 24.77 0.43
N ALA A 340 7.50 23.62 0.35
CA ALA A 340 7.79 22.60 -0.65
C ALA A 340 6.51 21.87 -1.05
N TYR A 341 6.41 21.52 -2.34
CA TYR A 341 5.38 20.63 -2.87
C TYR A 341 5.91 19.92 -4.12
N ARG A 342 5.19 18.91 -4.61
CA ARG A 342 5.64 18.07 -5.73
C ARG A 342 4.70 18.14 -6.94
N LEU A 343 5.28 17.92 -8.11
CA LEU A 343 4.57 17.81 -9.38
C LEU A 343 4.73 16.43 -9.98
N ASN A 344 3.71 15.97 -10.69
CA ASN A 344 3.78 14.75 -11.48
C ASN A 344 4.13 15.09 -12.93
N ILE A 345 5.44 15.24 -13.22
CA ILE A 345 5.97 15.52 -14.56
C ILE A 345 6.40 14.23 -15.28
N SER A 346 7.02 13.30 -14.57
CA SER A 346 7.55 12.05 -15.11
C SER A 346 7.49 10.94 -14.06
N GLU A 347 7.46 9.68 -14.52
CA GLU A 347 7.60 8.48 -13.68
C GLU A 347 9.09 8.09 -13.48
N THR A 348 10.00 8.67 -14.25
CA THR A 348 11.44 8.31 -14.24
C THR A 348 12.29 9.18 -13.33
N PHE A 349 11.75 10.29 -12.82
CA PHE A 349 12.40 11.21 -11.89
C PHE A 349 11.34 11.96 -11.07
N TYR A 350 11.75 12.50 -9.93
CA TYR A 350 10.90 13.33 -9.09
C TYR A 350 11.06 14.81 -9.42
N THR A 351 9.96 15.58 -9.37
CA THR A 351 9.99 17.05 -9.46
C THR A 351 9.39 17.69 -8.22
N LEU A 352 10.16 18.56 -7.57
CA LEU A 352 9.72 19.36 -6.42
C LEU A 352 9.78 20.84 -6.77
N LEU A 353 8.87 21.61 -6.20
CA LEU A 353 8.99 23.05 -6.09
C LEU A 353 9.33 23.40 -4.66
N ILE A 354 10.44 24.12 -4.46
CA ILE A 354 10.92 24.53 -3.15
C ILE A 354 11.09 26.05 -3.15
N THR A 355 10.38 26.72 -2.25
CA THR A 355 10.47 28.16 -2.05
C THR A 355 11.54 28.47 -1.01
N VAL A 356 12.50 29.30 -1.38
CA VAL A 356 13.62 29.74 -0.56
C VAL A 356 13.54 31.25 -0.37
N LYS A 357 13.48 31.69 0.89
CA LYS A 357 13.61 33.09 1.27
C LYS A 357 15.09 33.42 1.49
N LYS A 358 15.58 34.48 0.84
CA LYS A 358 16.96 34.96 0.94
C LYS A 358 17.00 36.25 1.76
N GLY A 359 17.43 36.13 3.01
CA GLY A 359 17.33 37.23 3.98
C GLY A 359 15.88 37.71 4.14
N ASP A 360 15.67 39.02 4.13
CA ASP A 360 14.36 39.65 4.37
C ASP A 360 13.69 40.26 3.15
N SER A 361 14.39 40.32 2.02
CA SER A 361 13.94 41.12 0.88
C SER A 361 13.87 40.37 -0.44
N GLU A 362 14.32 39.13 -0.49
CA GLU A 362 14.27 38.31 -1.70
C GLU A 362 13.66 36.94 -1.41
N MET A 363 12.89 36.43 -2.37
CA MET A 363 12.28 35.11 -2.33
C MET A 363 12.28 34.49 -3.72
N GLU A 364 12.53 33.19 -3.81
CA GLU A 364 12.40 32.47 -5.07
C GLU A 364 11.88 31.05 -4.91
N THR A 365 11.21 30.54 -5.93
CA THR A 365 10.80 29.15 -6.02
C THR A 365 11.64 28.44 -7.07
N LEU A 366 12.27 27.33 -6.68
CA LEU A 366 13.03 26.45 -7.54
C LEU A 366 12.17 25.27 -7.96
N LEU A 367 12.10 24.99 -9.26
CA LEU A 367 11.72 23.68 -9.78
C LEU A 367 12.98 22.82 -9.82
N ILE A 368 12.97 21.68 -9.12
CA ILE A 368 14.14 20.81 -8.97
C ILE A 368 13.77 19.39 -9.36
N ASN A 369 14.56 18.80 -10.25
CA ASN A 369 14.43 17.41 -10.68
C ASN A 369 15.47 16.53 -9.99
N TYR A 370 15.03 15.38 -9.49
CA TYR A 370 15.87 14.39 -8.80
C TYR A 370 15.70 13.01 -9.40
N ARG A 371 16.78 12.22 -9.42
CA ARG A 371 16.67 10.79 -9.71
C ARG A 371 15.85 10.10 -8.63
N LEU A 372 15.37 8.89 -8.91
CA LEU A 372 14.61 8.09 -7.95
C LEU A 372 15.42 7.68 -6.69
N ASP A 373 16.74 7.87 -6.68
CA ASP A 373 17.60 7.69 -5.50
C ASP A 373 17.81 8.99 -4.68
N GLY A 374 17.21 10.10 -5.11
CA GLY A 374 17.34 11.42 -4.48
C GLY A 374 18.59 12.21 -4.89
N SER A 375 19.36 11.77 -5.88
CA SER A 375 20.42 12.60 -6.48
C SER A 375 19.84 13.73 -7.35
N LEU A 376 20.41 14.93 -7.23
CA LEU A 376 20.04 16.11 -8.00
C LEU A 376 20.33 15.86 -9.50
N ILE A 377 19.35 16.11 -10.37
CA ILE A 377 19.52 16.09 -11.82
C ILE A 377 19.77 17.50 -12.33
N ASP A 378 18.81 18.40 -12.11
CA ASP A 378 18.84 19.77 -12.62
C ASP A 378 17.81 20.65 -11.88
N TYR A 379 17.90 21.97 -12.03
CA TYR A 379 16.99 22.91 -11.39
C TYR A 379 16.78 24.20 -12.20
N LYS A 380 15.66 24.90 -11.94
CA LYS A 380 15.37 26.21 -12.53
C LYS A 380 14.58 27.11 -11.58
N VAL A 381 14.93 28.39 -11.53
CA VAL A 381 14.12 29.41 -10.85
C VAL A 381 12.85 29.65 -11.66
N VAL A 382 11.69 29.40 -11.05
CA VAL A 382 10.37 29.46 -11.69
C VAL A 382 9.46 30.54 -11.08
N SER A 383 9.80 31.06 -9.90
CA SER A 383 9.25 32.30 -9.35
C SER A 383 10.35 33.07 -8.63
N TYR A 384 10.24 34.39 -8.61
CA TYR A 384 11.15 35.29 -7.90
C TYR A 384 10.42 36.58 -7.54
N ASP A 385 10.68 37.10 -6.35
CA ASP A 385 10.17 38.37 -5.86
C ASP A 385 11.23 39.09 -5.02
N GLU A 386 11.36 40.40 -5.20
CA GLU A 386 12.30 41.26 -4.50
C GLU A 386 11.58 42.52 -4.03
N ILE A 387 11.68 42.83 -2.75
CA ILE A 387 10.87 43.87 -2.10
C ILE A 387 11.69 45.00 -1.46
N ALA A 388 13.03 44.94 -1.52
CA ALA A 388 13.85 46.04 -1.00
C ALA A 388 13.67 47.29 -1.86
N GLU A 389 13.80 47.12 -3.17
CA GLU A 389 13.65 48.15 -4.19
C GLU A 389 12.50 47.83 -5.16
N GLY A 390 12.06 46.58 -5.25
CA GLY A 390 10.92 46.19 -6.09
C GLY A 390 11.26 46.10 -7.57
N TRP A 391 12.51 45.80 -7.92
CA TRP A 391 13.03 45.97 -9.27
C TRP A 391 12.82 44.77 -10.18
N SER A 392 12.57 43.58 -9.64
CA SER A 392 12.44 42.39 -10.48
C SER A 392 11.50 41.33 -9.91
N LYS A 393 10.81 40.65 -10.82
CA LYS A 393 9.87 39.57 -10.52
C LYS A 393 9.97 38.48 -11.59
N ILE A 394 9.79 37.22 -11.21
CA ILE A 394 9.62 36.10 -12.13
C ILE A 394 8.29 35.40 -11.83
N GLU A 395 7.50 35.13 -12.87
CA GLU A 395 6.34 34.23 -12.82
C GLU A 395 6.49 33.19 -13.93
N SER A 396 5.92 32.00 -13.74
CA SER A 396 5.96 30.95 -14.76
C SER A 396 4.66 30.19 -14.92
N LEU A 397 4.51 29.60 -16.11
CA LEU A 397 3.56 28.54 -16.40
C LEU A 397 4.34 27.23 -16.57
N ILE A 398 4.02 26.26 -15.74
CA ILE A 398 4.66 24.94 -15.71
C ILE A 398 3.69 23.92 -16.32
N GLU A 399 4.12 23.28 -17.39
CA GLU A 399 3.46 22.18 -18.07
C GLU A 399 4.37 20.93 -18.05
N ALA A 400 3.87 19.78 -18.48
CA ALA A 400 4.60 18.51 -18.38
C ALA A 400 5.96 18.52 -19.12
N HIS A 401 6.10 19.27 -20.20
CA HIS A 401 7.34 19.30 -21.01
C HIS A 401 7.86 20.69 -21.31
N LEU A 402 7.16 21.74 -20.85
CA LEU A 402 7.46 23.12 -21.18
C LEU A 402 7.31 24.00 -19.95
N LEU A 403 8.35 24.81 -19.70
CA LEU A 403 8.32 25.89 -18.75
C LEU A 403 8.30 27.20 -19.53
N THR A 404 7.30 28.04 -19.29
CA THR A 404 7.25 29.41 -19.81
C THR A 404 7.55 30.35 -18.67
N ILE A 405 8.69 31.02 -18.70
CA ILE A 405 9.17 31.87 -17.60
C ILE A 405 9.16 33.31 -18.08
N THR A 406 8.41 34.16 -17.39
CA THR A 406 8.34 35.60 -17.66
C THR A 406 9.03 36.36 -16.55
N ARG A 407 10.11 37.05 -16.91
CA ARG A 407 10.81 37.99 -16.02
C ARG A 407 10.30 39.39 -16.29
N THR A 408 9.95 40.11 -15.24
CA THR A 408 9.60 41.52 -15.29
C THR A 408 10.65 42.33 -14.53
N THR A 409 11.10 43.45 -15.09
CA THR A 409 12.00 44.39 -14.43
C THR A 409 11.48 45.81 -14.51
N TRP A 410 11.77 46.62 -13.48
CA TRP A 410 11.29 48.00 -13.33
C TRP A 410 12.45 48.97 -13.02
N TYR A 411 13.43 49.06 -13.93
CA TYR A 411 14.55 50.01 -13.80
C TYR A 411 14.15 51.43 -14.25
N ASP A 412 14.07 51.67 -15.56
CA ASP A 412 13.61 52.95 -16.14
C ASP A 412 12.17 52.85 -16.64
N GLU A 413 11.86 51.78 -17.37
CA GLU A 413 10.53 51.40 -17.84
C GLU A 413 10.29 49.92 -17.53
N LYS A 414 9.03 49.50 -17.49
CA LYS A 414 8.68 48.09 -17.29
C LYS A 414 9.07 47.27 -18.52
N VAL A 415 9.98 46.31 -18.33
CA VAL A 415 10.39 45.36 -19.38
C VAL A 415 9.95 43.95 -18.98
N GLU A 416 9.30 43.24 -19.91
CA GLU A 416 8.91 41.83 -19.76
C GLU A 416 9.64 40.98 -20.79
N GLU A 417 10.35 39.96 -20.31
CA GLU A 417 11.08 39.00 -21.14
C GLU A 417 10.55 37.59 -20.86
N THR A 418 10.09 36.91 -21.90
CA THR A 418 9.62 35.53 -21.81
C THR A 418 10.63 34.57 -22.43
N SER A 419 10.99 33.55 -21.67
CA SER A 419 11.89 32.46 -22.09
C SER A 419 11.20 31.11 -21.95
N TYR A 420 11.61 30.15 -22.77
CA TYR A 420 11.02 28.82 -22.84
C TYR A 420 12.05 27.76 -22.51
N TYR A 421 11.71 26.81 -21.65
CA TYR A 421 12.58 25.69 -21.30
C TYR A 421 11.85 24.37 -21.47
N VAL A 422 12.57 23.35 -21.94
CA VAL A 422 12.07 21.98 -22.08
C VAL A 422 12.58 21.15 -20.92
N VAL A 423 11.66 20.45 -20.24
CA VAL A 423 12.01 19.39 -19.28
C VAL A 423 12.15 18.09 -20.07
N ASN A 424 13.38 17.60 -20.21
CA ASN A 424 13.71 16.42 -20.99
C ASN A 424 13.32 15.13 -20.24
N ALA A 425 13.22 14.02 -20.98
CA ALA A 425 12.84 12.72 -20.42
C ALA A 425 13.83 12.17 -19.37
N ASP A 426 15.08 12.64 -19.39
CA ASP A 426 16.12 12.31 -18.40
C ASP A 426 16.13 13.25 -17.18
N GLY A 427 15.20 14.21 -17.13
CA GLY A 427 15.05 15.18 -16.04
C GLY A 427 15.90 16.45 -16.20
N THR A 428 16.74 16.56 -17.24
CA THR A 428 17.49 17.80 -17.52
C THR A 428 16.58 18.91 -18.05
N ILE A 429 16.94 20.16 -17.80
CA ILE A 429 16.19 21.35 -18.21
C ILE A 429 17.04 22.12 -19.22
N SER A 430 16.55 22.22 -20.45
CA SER A 430 17.27 22.89 -21.53
C SER A 430 16.49 24.09 -22.05
N GLU A 431 17.18 25.19 -22.34
CA GLU A 431 16.57 26.34 -22.97
C GLU A 431 16.13 25.97 -24.39
N LYS A 432 14.88 26.28 -24.71
CA LYS A 432 14.34 26.10 -26.05
C LYS A 432 14.82 27.28 -26.88
N GLY A 433 15.87 27.04 -27.68
CA GLY A 433 16.31 28.01 -28.68
C GLY A 433 15.17 28.38 -29.65
N GLU A 434 15.23 29.60 -30.17
CA GLU A 434 14.24 30.15 -31.12
C GLU A 434 14.03 29.27 -32.36
#